data_AF-A0AAV9Q868-F1
#
_entry.id   AF-A0AAV9Q868-F1
#
_cell.length_a   1.000
_cell.length_b   1.000
_cell.length_c   1.000
_cell.angle_alpha   90.00
_cell.angle_beta   90.00
_cell.angle_gamma   90.00
#
_symmetry.space_group_name_H-M   'P 1'
#
loop_
_entity.id
_entity.type
_entity.pdbx_description
1 polymer ?
#
loop_
_entity_poly.entity_id
_entity_poly.type
_entity_poly.pdbx_seq_one_letter_code
_entity_poly.pdbx_strand_id
1 'polypeptide(L)'
;MPEDSVYGIWPLSGEIDIMESRGNARGYKNGGRETVSSTIHWGTSWKTDNFFRTTEKHKIQRTDYSEGFHTFGLEWSEDYLYTFVDNRLQQVLYVDFKKQDLWQRGHFQGDYENGTLLTNPWYISGNKNAPFDQKFYLILNVAVGSRNGWFSDGVGSKPWVDGRDSAASDFYGARSEWEPSWGTGNERGLTVKNVKMWQQGKCST
;
A
#
# COMPACT_ATOMS: atom_id res chain seq x y z
N MET A 1 -6.75 -5.23 -3.95
CA MET A 1 -6.37 -5.99 -5.17
C MET A 1 -7.52 -5.98 -6.18
N PRO A 2 -7.24 -6.00 -7.49
CA PRO A 2 -8.27 -6.06 -8.53
C PRO A 2 -9.10 -7.34 -8.42
N GLU A 3 -10.38 -7.26 -8.76
CA GLU A 3 -11.29 -8.41 -8.85
C GLU A 3 -10.85 -9.36 -9.96
N ASP A 4 -10.49 -8.78 -11.10
CA ASP A 4 -9.99 -9.46 -12.29
C ASP A 4 -8.67 -8.87 -12.76
N SER A 5 -7.75 -9.72 -13.24
CA SER A 5 -6.47 -9.30 -13.81
C SER A 5 -6.61 -8.83 -15.26
N VAL A 6 -7.49 -7.85 -15.52
CA VAL A 6 -7.87 -7.37 -16.88
C VAL A 6 -6.66 -6.94 -17.72
N TYR A 7 -5.67 -6.28 -17.09
CA TYR A 7 -4.45 -5.81 -17.76
C TYR A 7 -3.28 -6.77 -17.65
N GLY A 8 -3.47 -7.91 -16.98
CA GLY A 8 -2.42 -8.89 -16.67
C GLY A 8 -2.09 -8.97 -15.18
N ILE A 9 -1.07 -9.76 -14.86
CA ILE A 9 -0.64 -10.02 -13.47
C ILE A 9 -0.14 -8.75 -12.78
N TRP A 10 -0.15 -8.75 -11.45
CA TRP A 10 0.38 -7.63 -10.66
C TRP A 10 1.79 -7.20 -11.12
N PRO A 11 2.08 -5.89 -11.20
CA PRO A 11 1.23 -4.75 -10.84
C PRO A 11 0.41 -4.19 -12.02
N LEU A 12 0.31 -4.87 -13.16
CA LEU A 12 -0.38 -4.37 -14.36
C LEU A 12 -1.85 -4.02 -14.10
N SER A 13 -2.54 -4.85 -13.31
CA SER A 13 -3.93 -4.62 -12.89
C SER A 13 -4.06 -3.84 -11.57
N GLY A 14 -2.95 -3.35 -11.04
CA GLY A 14 -2.90 -2.42 -9.91
C GLY A 14 -3.07 -3.03 -8.51
N GLU A 15 -2.83 -2.20 -7.50
CA GLU A 15 -3.14 -2.40 -6.08
C GLU A 15 -3.38 -1.04 -5.43
N ILE A 16 -4.32 -0.95 -4.47
CA ILE A 16 -4.62 0.27 -3.73
C ILE A 16 -4.47 -0.03 -2.23
N ASP A 17 -3.46 0.57 -1.63
CA ASP A 17 -3.22 0.53 -0.20
C ASP A 17 -3.81 1.78 0.44
N ILE A 18 -4.99 1.61 1.08
CA ILE A 18 -5.65 2.69 1.80
C ILE A 18 -4.82 3.07 3.03
N MET A 19 -4.34 2.07 3.77
CA MET A 19 -3.46 2.23 4.92
C MET A 19 -2.54 1.02 5.04
N GLU A 20 -1.24 1.30 5.13
CA GLU A 20 -0.22 0.34 5.53
C GLU A 20 0.60 0.94 6.68
N SER A 21 0.96 0.14 7.69
CA SER A 21 1.74 0.60 8.84
C SER A 21 2.59 -0.52 9.43
N ARG A 22 3.62 -0.13 10.19
CA ARG A 22 4.46 -1.06 10.96
C ARG A 22 4.04 -1.01 12.42
N GLY A 23 3.90 -2.19 13.05
CA GLY A 23 3.65 -2.29 14.49
C GLY A 23 4.85 -1.91 15.38
N ASN A 24 6.02 -1.63 14.79
CA ASN A 24 7.22 -1.27 15.55
C ASN A 24 7.05 0.04 16.33
N ALA A 25 7.84 0.18 17.40
CA ALA A 25 7.83 1.37 18.24
C ALA A 25 8.12 2.68 17.48
N ARG A 26 7.73 3.80 18.10
CA ARG A 26 7.93 5.14 17.54
C ARG A 26 9.40 5.38 17.21
N GLY A 27 9.68 6.01 16.06
CA GLY A 27 11.05 6.29 15.63
C GLY A 27 11.75 5.12 14.94
N TYR A 28 11.05 3.99 14.70
CA TYR A 28 11.57 2.93 13.86
C TYR A 28 11.95 3.47 12.46
N LYS A 29 13.02 2.91 11.87
CA LYS A 29 13.48 3.32 10.54
C LYS A 29 12.36 3.14 9.52
N ASN A 30 12.15 4.12 8.67
CA ASN A 30 11.07 4.17 7.67
C ASN A 30 9.64 4.31 8.26
N GLY A 31 9.51 4.53 9.58
CA GLY A 31 8.26 4.80 10.29
C GLY A 31 7.74 3.58 11.06
N GLY A 32 7.48 3.75 12.36
CA GLY A 32 6.80 2.76 13.20
C GLY A 32 5.30 3.05 13.30
N ARG A 33 4.71 2.68 14.43
CA ARG A 33 3.28 2.84 14.76
C ARG A 33 2.75 4.27 14.67
N GLU A 34 3.63 5.27 14.65
CA GLU A 34 3.28 6.69 14.46
C GLU A 34 3.14 7.12 13.00
N THR A 35 3.39 6.21 12.06
CA THR A 35 3.37 6.45 10.62
C THR A 35 2.40 5.51 9.93
N VAL A 36 1.57 6.04 9.05
CA VAL A 36 0.79 5.27 8.07
C VAL A 36 1.23 5.70 6.67
N SER A 37 1.24 4.76 5.74
CA SER A 37 1.38 5.01 4.31
C SER A 37 0.09 4.71 3.57
N SER A 38 -0.13 5.44 2.48
CA SER A 38 -1.03 5.01 1.42
C SER A 38 -0.23 4.94 0.13
N THR A 39 -0.52 3.92 -0.66
CA THR A 39 0.21 3.62 -1.89
C THR A 39 -0.75 3.12 -2.94
N ILE A 40 -0.44 3.39 -4.20
CA ILE A 40 -0.99 2.60 -5.30
C ILE A 40 0.17 1.97 -6.07
N HIS A 41 0.09 0.66 -6.31
CA HIS A 41 1.06 -0.07 -7.13
C HIS A 41 0.55 -0.15 -8.57
N TRP A 42 1.45 0.09 -9.52
CA TRP A 42 1.17 0.10 -10.95
C TRP A 42 2.47 0.04 -11.72
N GLY A 43 2.49 -0.70 -12.82
CA GLY A 43 3.69 -0.88 -13.64
C GLY A 43 3.45 -1.88 -14.76
N THR A 44 4.46 -2.06 -15.60
CA THR A 44 4.40 -3.03 -16.71
C THR A 44 4.86 -4.43 -16.31
N SER A 45 5.54 -4.56 -15.17
CA SER A 45 6.06 -5.79 -14.59
C SER A 45 6.36 -5.58 -13.10
N TRP A 46 6.73 -6.65 -12.41
CA TRP A 46 7.22 -6.58 -11.02
C TRP A 46 8.49 -5.75 -10.86
N LYS A 47 9.31 -5.59 -11.91
CA LYS A 47 10.54 -4.78 -11.88
C LYS A 47 10.27 -3.30 -12.08
N THR A 48 9.20 -3.00 -12.81
CA THR A 48 8.81 -1.63 -13.20
C THR A 48 7.63 -1.12 -12.39
N ASP A 49 7.35 -1.76 -11.25
CA ASP A 49 6.40 -1.24 -10.28
C ASP A 49 6.83 0.17 -9.83
N ASN A 50 6.02 1.16 -10.16
CA ASN A 50 6.29 2.57 -9.92
C ASN A 50 5.60 3.09 -8.65
N PHE A 51 5.24 2.20 -7.72
CA PHE A 51 4.63 2.53 -6.43
C PHE A 51 5.33 3.68 -5.68
N PHE A 52 6.66 3.78 -5.78
CA PHE A 52 7.45 4.82 -5.13
C PHE A 52 7.10 6.25 -5.60
N ARG A 53 6.48 6.39 -6.78
CA ARG A 53 5.97 7.68 -7.31
C ARG A 53 4.60 8.05 -6.76
N THR A 54 3.95 7.12 -6.08
CA THR A 54 2.58 7.21 -5.59
C THR A 54 2.45 6.60 -4.19
N THR A 55 3.52 6.73 -3.41
CA THR A 55 3.57 6.36 -1.99
C THR A 55 3.72 7.64 -1.19
N GLU A 56 2.79 7.89 -0.28
CA GLU A 56 2.88 9.01 0.65
C GLU A 56 2.68 8.51 2.08
N LYS A 57 3.19 9.29 3.04
CA LYS A 57 3.16 8.95 4.47
C LYS A 57 2.55 10.08 5.29
N HIS A 58 1.70 9.71 6.25
CA HIS A 58 1.21 10.62 7.27
C HIS A 58 1.70 10.20 8.65
N LYS A 59 2.41 11.13 9.32
CA LYS A 59 3.08 10.88 10.60
C LYS A 59 2.53 11.78 11.69
N ILE A 60 2.24 11.20 12.86
CA ILE A 60 1.82 11.93 14.05
C ILE A 60 2.97 12.08 15.06
N GLN A 61 3.15 13.30 15.60
CA GLN A 61 4.38 13.67 16.31
C GLN A 61 4.40 13.37 17.81
N ARG A 62 3.25 13.33 18.48
CA ARG A 62 3.18 13.24 19.97
C ARG A 62 2.45 12.01 20.49
N THR A 63 1.92 11.20 19.59
CA THR A 63 1.20 9.95 19.84
C THR A 63 1.48 8.99 18.69
N ASP A 64 0.70 7.93 18.56
CA ASP A 64 0.76 6.99 17.45
C ASP A 64 -0.61 6.35 17.18
N TYR A 65 -0.74 5.66 16.04
CA TYR A 65 -2.04 5.15 15.58
C TYR A 65 -2.51 3.91 16.35
N SER A 66 -1.72 3.43 17.32
CA SER A 66 -2.11 2.31 18.20
C SER A 66 -2.84 2.76 19.46
N GLU A 67 -2.83 4.05 19.80
CA GLU A 67 -3.45 4.58 21.02
C GLU A 67 -4.99 4.69 20.93
N GLY A 68 -5.59 4.43 19.76
CA GLY A 68 -7.03 4.50 19.58
C GLY A 68 -7.52 4.11 18.19
N PHE A 69 -8.84 4.16 17.99
CA PHE A 69 -9.43 3.94 16.67
C PHE A 69 -9.25 5.17 15.78
N HIS A 70 -8.80 4.92 14.55
CA HIS A 70 -8.69 5.90 13.49
C HIS A 70 -9.57 5.52 12.30
N THR A 71 -9.96 6.50 11.50
CA THR A 71 -10.71 6.26 10.25
C THR A 71 -9.79 6.43 9.06
N PHE A 72 -9.53 5.37 8.30
CA PHE A 72 -8.78 5.45 7.06
C PHE A 72 -9.75 5.48 5.89
N GLY A 73 -9.65 6.50 5.05
CA GLY A 73 -10.58 6.75 3.96
C GLY A 73 -9.92 6.69 2.59
N LEU A 74 -10.72 6.26 1.61
CA LEU A 74 -10.41 6.28 0.19
C LEU A 74 -11.55 6.97 -0.54
N GLU A 75 -11.22 7.96 -1.36
CA GLU A 75 -12.07 8.50 -2.41
C GLU A 75 -11.44 8.18 -3.75
N TRP A 76 -12.22 7.57 -4.63
CA TRP A 76 -11.72 7.02 -5.88
C TRP A 76 -12.75 7.27 -6.97
N SER A 77 -12.27 7.88 -8.06
CA SER A 77 -13.04 8.22 -9.25
C SER A 77 -12.19 8.09 -10.51
N GLU A 78 -12.79 8.36 -11.66
CA GLU A 78 -12.06 8.48 -12.94
C GLU A 78 -11.05 9.63 -12.96
N ASP A 79 -11.25 10.65 -12.11
CA ASP A 79 -10.45 11.87 -12.10
C ASP A 79 -9.28 11.82 -11.13
N TYR A 80 -9.45 11.12 -10.00
CA TYR A 80 -8.45 11.07 -8.94
C TYR A 80 -8.60 9.87 -8.01
N LEU A 81 -7.52 9.61 -7.28
CA LEU A 81 -7.48 8.74 -6.11
C LEU A 81 -6.94 9.54 -4.92
N TYR A 82 -7.67 9.53 -3.81
CA TYR A 82 -7.38 10.33 -2.64
C TYR A 82 -7.55 9.49 -1.37
N THR A 83 -6.57 9.51 -0.48
CA THR A 83 -6.66 8.85 0.83
C THR A 83 -6.45 9.84 1.97
N PHE A 84 -7.05 9.54 3.11
CA PHE A 84 -6.98 10.39 4.30
C PHE A 84 -7.05 9.56 5.58
N VAL A 85 -6.64 10.17 6.69
CA VAL A 85 -6.79 9.61 8.05
C VAL A 85 -7.64 10.54 8.91
N ASP A 86 -8.56 9.96 9.69
CA ASP A 86 -9.55 10.59 10.58
C ASP A 86 -10.57 11.53 9.91
N ASN A 87 -10.13 12.44 9.04
CA ASN A 87 -10.99 13.34 8.28
C ASN A 87 -10.31 13.76 6.97
N ARG A 88 -11.13 14.22 6.01
CA ARG A 88 -10.69 14.66 4.66
C ARG A 88 -9.74 15.86 4.62
N LEU A 89 -9.43 16.51 5.75
CA LEU A 89 -8.38 17.56 5.77
C LEU A 89 -6.99 16.97 6.06
N GLN A 90 -6.93 15.75 6.59
CA GLN A 90 -5.68 15.03 6.86
C GLN A 90 -5.39 14.07 5.71
N GLN A 91 -5.05 14.67 4.57
CA GLN A 91 -4.62 13.94 3.38
C GLN A 91 -3.40 13.06 3.68
N VAL A 92 -3.41 11.85 3.12
CA VAL A 92 -2.22 11.00 3.00
C VAL A 92 -1.74 11.02 1.54
N LEU A 93 -2.48 10.45 0.60
CA LEU A 93 -2.14 10.38 -0.82
C LEU A 93 -3.15 11.13 -1.68
N TYR A 94 -2.69 11.81 -2.72
CA TYR A 94 -3.54 12.34 -3.80
C TYR A 94 -2.88 12.09 -5.17
N VAL A 95 -3.59 11.39 -6.03
CA VAL A 95 -3.17 11.09 -7.41
C VAL A 95 -4.21 11.66 -8.36
N ASP A 96 -3.79 12.66 -9.14
CA ASP A 96 -4.60 13.33 -10.17
C ASP A 96 -4.43 12.60 -11.52
N PHE A 97 -5.51 12.01 -12.03
CA PHE A 97 -5.53 11.31 -13.32
C PHE A 97 -5.89 12.25 -14.48
N LYS A 98 -6.44 13.45 -14.20
CA LYS A 98 -6.77 14.43 -15.25
C LYS A 98 -5.53 15.03 -15.88
N LYS A 99 -4.53 15.35 -15.04
CA LYS A 99 -3.27 15.97 -15.45
C LYS A 99 -2.43 15.07 -16.35
N GLN A 100 -2.35 13.78 -16.01
CA GLN A 100 -1.60 12.78 -16.77
C GLN A 100 -2.07 11.38 -16.40
N ASP A 101 -2.01 10.46 -17.35
CA ASP A 101 -2.24 9.04 -17.08
C ASP A 101 -1.02 8.39 -16.39
N LEU A 102 -1.17 7.13 -15.97
CA LEU A 102 -0.10 6.41 -15.28
C LEU A 102 1.05 6.03 -16.22
N TRP A 103 0.80 5.82 -17.51
CA TRP A 103 1.87 5.55 -18.48
C TRP A 103 2.85 6.71 -18.56
N GLN A 104 2.31 7.93 -18.65
CA GLN A 104 3.07 9.18 -18.63
C GLN A 104 3.76 9.40 -17.28
N ARG A 105 3.04 9.15 -16.16
CA ARG A 105 3.60 9.28 -14.81
C ARG A 105 4.81 8.38 -14.57
N GLY A 106 4.81 7.18 -15.16
CA GLY A 106 5.89 6.19 -15.03
C GLY A 106 7.10 6.49 -15.90
N HIS A 107 6.97 7.42 -16.85
CA HIS A 107 7.95 7.69 -17.89
C HIS A 107 8.34 6.44 -18.72
N PHE A 108 7.41 5.49 -18.91
CA PHE A 108 7.69 4.24 -19.61
C PHE A 108 7.92 4.39 -21.13
N GLN A 109 7.62 5.56 -21.70
CA GLN A 109 7.77 5.78 -23.13
C GLN A 109 9.26 5.74 -23.52
N GLY A 110 9.62 4.76 -24.35
CA GLY A 110 11.00 4.57 -24.79
C GLY A 110 11.84 3.68 -23.86
N ASP A 111 11.26 3.20 -22.75
CA ASP A 111 11.94 2.28 -21.84
C ASP A 111 11.94 0.85 -22.40
N TYR A 112 12.93 0.07 -21.97
CA TYR A 112 13.11 -1.32 -22.37
C TYR A 112 13.16 -2.23 -21.16
N GLU A 113 12.55 -3.40 -21.26
CA GLU A 113 12.73 -4.49 -20.31
C GLU A 113 13.18 -5.75 -21.05
N ASN A 114 14.27 -6.37 -20.57
CA ASN A 114 14.88 -7.55 -21.20
C ASN A 114 15.13 -7.38 -22.71
N GLY A 115 15.55 -6.18 -23.14
CA GLY A 115 15.84 -5.87 -24.55
C GLY A 115 14.61 -5.61 -25.42
N THR A 116 13.40 -5.59 -24.85
CA THR A 116 12.15 -5.32 -25.56
C THR A 116 11.58 -3.96 -25.14
N LEU A 117 11.15 -3.16 -26.12
CA LEU A 117 10.51 -1.87 -25.88
C LEU A 117 9.19 -2.08 -25.12
N LEU A 118 8.99 -1.32 -24.05
CA LEU A 118 7.73 -1.36 -23.31
C LEU A 118 6.60 -0.77 -24.16
N THR A 119 5.43 -1.40 -24.11
CA THR A 119 4.19 -0.92 -24.71
C THR A 119 3.20 -0.56 -23.61
N ASN A 120 2.34 0.43 -23.85
CA ASN A 120 1.35 0.84 -22.86
C ASN A 120 0.30 -0.27 -22.68
N PRO A 121 0.24 -0.95 -21.53
CA PRO A 121 -0.72 -2.04 -21.33
C PRO A 121 -2.16 -1.54 -21.14
N TRP A 122 -2.32 -0.28 -20.72
CA TRP A 122 -3.61 0.30 -20.38
C TRP A 122 -4.33 0.96 -21.57
N TYR A 123 -3.70 0.98 -22.75
CA TYR A 123 -4.26 1.60 -23.96
C TYR A 123 -5.66 1.06 -24.34
N ILE A 124 -5.95 -0.20 -24.00
CA ILE A 124 -7.22 -0.87 -24.30
C ILE A 124 -8.41 -0.26 -23.54
N SER A 125 -8.16 0.39 -22.41
CA SER A 125 -9.19 1.05 -21.61
C SER A 125 -9.67 2.36 -22.24
N GLY A 126 -8.72 3.17 -22.70
CA GLY A 126 -8.95 4.58 -23.03
C GLY A 126 -9.12 5.50 -21.81
N ASN A 127 -9.30 4.96 -20.60
CA ASN A 127 -9.42 5.76 -19.37
C ASN A 127 -8.03 6.14 -18.83
N LYS A 128 -7.89 7.39 -18.36
CA LYS A 128 -6.63 7.89 -17.79
C LYS A 128 -6.30 7.31 -16.42
N ASN A 129 -7.30 6.82 -15.70
CA ASN A 129 -7.15 6.20 -14.38
C ASN A 129 -6.84 4.70 -14.46
N ALA A 130 -6.79 4.07 -15.64
CA ALA A 130 -6.39 2.68 -15.76
C ALA A 130 -4.99 2.46 -15.16
N PRO A 131 -4.77 1.39 -14.36
CA PRO A 131 -5.65 0.23 -14.18
C PRO A 131 -6.70 0.36 -13.06
N PHE A 132 -6.79 1.52 -12.41
CA PHE A 132 -7.76 1.81 -11.34
C PHE A 132 -9.13 2.21 -11.90
N ASP A 133 -9.53 1.59 -13.00
CA ASP A 133 -10.85 1.69 -13.63
C ASP A 133 -11.60 0.34 -13.62
N GLN A 134 -11.00 -0.68 -13.01
CA GLN A 134 -11.61 -1.99 -12.77
C GLN A 134 -12.12 -2.11 -11.34
N LYS A 135 -12.89 -3.15 -11.03
CA LYS A 135 -13.34 -3.44 -9.65
C LYS A 135 -12.20 -4.01 -8.82
N PHE A 136 -12.22 -3.73 -7.52
CA PHE A 136 -11.23 -4.19 -6.55
C PHE A 136 -11.91 -4.82 -5.33
N TYR A 137 -11.29 -5.87 -4.77
CA TYR A 137 -11.63 -6.39 -3.46
C TYR A 137 -11.03 -5.51 -2.36
N LEU A 138 -11.82 -5.29 -1.29
CA LEU A 138 -11.30 -4.82 -0.01
C LEU A 138 -10.63 -5.98 0.72
N ILE A 139 -9.37 -5.78 1.12
CA ILE A 139 -8.59 -6.75 1.89
C ILE A 139 -8.17 -6.09 3.20
N LEU A 140 -8.39 -6.81 4.30
CA LEU A 140 -7.92 -6.46 5.63
C LEU A 140 -7.03 -7.60 6.09
N ASN A 141 -5.77 -7.31 6.38
CA ASN A 141 -4.82 -8.34 6.79
C ASN A 141 -3.89 -7.83 7.90
N VAL A 142 -3.22 -8.79 8.54
CA VAL A 142 -2.03 -8.56 9.35
C VAL A 142 -0.97 -9.52 8.85
N ALA A 143 0.15 -8.98 8.40
CA ALA A 143 1.33 -9.75 8.00
C ALA A 143 2.43 -9.61 9.05
N VAL A 144 3.24 -10.66 9.20
CA VAL A 144 4.37 -10.70 10.12
C VAL A 144 5.59 -11.23 9.39
N GLY A 145 6.75 -10.63 9.69
CA GLY A 145 7.93 -10.82 8.87
C GLY A 145 7.82 -10.18 7.49
N SER A 146 8.90 -10.25 6.70
CA SER A 146 8.94 -9.94 5.27
C SER A 146 10.36 -10.17 4.74
N ARG A 147 10.52 -10.44 3.45
CA ARG A 147 11.82 -10.46 2.76
C ARG A 147 12.00 -9.35 1.71
N ASN A 148 11.01 -8.45 1.58
CA ASN A 148 10.97 -7.44 0.51
C ASN A 148 11.58 -6.08 0.91
N GLY A 149 12.37 -6.01 1.98
CA GLY A 149 12.93 -4.76 2.49
C GLY A 149 11.96 -3.90 3.32
N TRP A 150 10.71 -4.32 3.51
CA TRP A 150 9.75 -3.61 4.38
C TRP A 150 10.32 -3.37 5.79
N PHE A 151 11.04 -4.36 6.32
CA PHE A 151 11.91 -4.23 7.48
C PHE A 151 13.37 -4.31 7.02
N SER A 152 14.13 -3.22 7.13
CA SER A 152 15.54 -3.21 6.70
C SER A 152 16.40 -4.18 7.51
N ASP A 153 17.31 -4.88 6.84
CA ASP A 153 18.32 -5.71 7.50
C ASP A 153 19.15 -4.89 8.50
N GLY A 154 19.44 -5.47 9.67
CA GLY A 154 20.23 -4.84 10.73
C GLY A 154 19.50 -3.75 11.54
N VAL A 155 18.19 -3.57 11.36
CA VAL A 155 17.42 -2.53 12.06
C VAL A 155 16.47 -3.14 13.10
N GLY A 156 16.38 -2.50 14.26
CA GLY A 156 15.41 -2.82 15.32
C GLY A 156 15.44 -4.27 15.77
N SER A 157 16.64 -4.83 15.88
CA SER A 157 16.88 -6.22 16.30
C SER A 157 16.16 -7.27 15.44
N LYS A 158 15.92 -6.96 14.15
CA LYS A 158 15.35 -7.91 13.18
C LYS A 158 16.15 -9.24 13.20
N PRO A 159 15.54 -10.37 13.58
CA PRO A 159 16.26 -11.63 13.78
C PRO A 159 16.53 -12.43 12.49
N TRP A 160 16.07 -11.95 11.34
CA TRP A 160 16.29 -12.59 10.04
C TRP A 160 16.92 -11.62 9.03
N VAL A 161 17.52 -12.17 7.97
CA VAL A 161 18.13 -11.42 6.86
C VAL A 161 17.38 -11.74 5.58
N ASP A 162 16.99 -10.72 4.82
CA ASP A 162 16.11 -10.88 3.65
C ASP A 162 16.67 -11.83 2.59
N GLY A 163 17.99 -11.86 2.42
CA GLY A 163 18.65 -12.73 1.44
C GLY A 163 18.76 -14.21 1.83
N ARG A 164 18.48 -14.61 3.07
CA ARG A 164 18.70 -15.99 3.53
C ARG A 164 17.48 -16.89 3.30
N ASP A 165 17.73 -18.12 2.87
CA ASP A 165 16.68 -19.15 2.78
C ASP A 165 16.09 -19.51 4.14
N SER A 166 16.88 -19.36 5.21
CA SER A 166 16.46 -19.55 6.60
C SER A 166 15.63 -18.40 7.17
N ALA A 167 15.32 -17.35 6.41
CA ALA A 167 14.70 -16.14 6.96
C ALA A 167 13.41 -16.41 7.77
N ALA A 168 12.54 -17.29 7.27
CA ALA A 168 11.31 -17.66 7.97
C ALA A 168 11.58 -18.48 9.24
N SER A 169 12.54 -19.42 9.21
CA SER A 169 12.93 -20.19 10.39
C SER A 169 13.66 -19.35 11.43
N ASP A 170 14.48 -18.39 10.98
CA ASP A 170 15.20 -17.45 11.85
C ASP A 170 14.21 -16.52 12.56
N PHE A 171 13.21 -16.01 11.82
CA PHE A 171 12.09 -15.26 12.41
C PHE A 171 11.34 -16.07 13.47
N TYR A 172 10.93 -17.30 13.14
CA TYR A 172 10.18 -18.14 14.07
C TYR A 172 11.04 -18.61 15.26
N GLY A 173 12.32 -18.90 15.04
CA GLY A 173 13.26 -19.32 16.09
C GLY A 173 13.47 -18.24 17.15
N ALA A 174 13.39 -16.97 16.77
CA ALA A 174 13.47 -15.83 17.67
C ALA A 174 12.13 -15.47 18.35
N ARG A 175 11.13 -16.35 18.32
CA ARG A 175 9.78 -16.08 18.88
C ARG A 175 9.77 -15.62 20.32
N SER A 176 10.65 -16.18 21.16
CA SER A 176 10.79 -15.75 22.55
C SER A 176 11.24 -14.29 22.71
N GLU A 177 11.85 -13.70 21.68
CA GLU A 177 12.32 -12.31 21.69
C GLU A 177 11.21 -11.33 21.26
N TRP A 178 10.43 -11.67 20.22
CA TRP A 178 9.44 -10.74 19.66
C TRP A 178 8.02 -10.96 20.17
N GLU A 179 7.60 -12.18 20.48
CA GLU A 179 6.20 -12.46 20.88
C GLU A 179 5.78 -11.68 22.13
N PRO A 180 6.62 -11.54 23.18
CA PRO A 180 6.26 -10.75 24.36
C PRO A 180 6.00 -9.26 24.05
N SER A 181 6.48 -8.74 22.92
CA SER A 181 6.31 -7.33 22.55
C SER A 181 4.95 -7.02 21.92
N TRP A 182 4.18 -8.02 21.51
CA TRP A 182 2.92 -7.81 20.76
C TRP A 182 1.71 -7.50 21.64
N GLY A 183 1.84 -7.48 22.97
CA GLY A 183 0.70 -7.26 23.87
C GLY A 183 -0.23 -8.47 23.95
N THR A 184 -1.44 -8.30 24.50
CA THR A 184 -2.38 -9.41 24.73
C THR A 184 -3.77 -9.16 24.13
N GLY A 185 -4.54 -10.22 23.91
CA GLY A 185 -5.93 -10.10 23.46
C GLY A 185 -6.08 -9.34 22.14
N ASN A 186 -6.81 -8.22 22.17
CA ASN A 186 -7.03 -7.37 20.99
C ASN A 186 -5.87 -6.39 20.73
N GLU A 187 -4.99 -6.14 21.70
CA GLU A 187 -3.85 -5.21 21.53
C GLU A 187 -2.82 -5.73 20.52
N ARG A 188 -2.75 -7.06 20.34
CA ARG A 188 -1.85 -7.71 19.37
C ARG A 188 -2.39 -7.79 17.95
N GLY A 189 -3.66 -7.41 17.72
CA GLY A 189 -4.37 -7.66 16.47
C GLY A 189 -4.84 -6.37 15.79
N LEU A 190 -5.11 -6.47 14.49
CA LEU A 190 -5.86 -5.43 13.78
C LEU A 190 -7.33 -5.51 14.19
N THR A 191 -7.77 -4.57 15.03
CA THR A 191 -9.16 -4.50 15.47
C THR A 191 -9.94 -3.54 14.57
N VAL A 192 -10.95 -4.06 13.86
CA VAL A 192 -11.78 -3.27 12.93
C VAL A 192 -13.16 -3.06 13.52
N LYS A 193 -13.51 -1.81 13.81
CA LYS A 193 -14.81 -1.47 14.40
C LYS A 193 -15.95 -1.51 13.38
N ASN A 194 -15.73 -1.02 12.16
CA ASN A 194 -16.69 -1.06 11.06
C ASN A 194 -15.99 -0.78 9.73
N VAL A 195 -16.65 -1.20 8.65
CA VAL A 195 -16.31 -0.84 7.27
C VAL A 195 -17.57 -0.26 6.65
N LYS A 196 -17.42 0.84 5.92
CA LYS A 196 -18.51 1.46 5.17
C LYS A 196 -18.03 1.77 3.76
N MET A 197 -18.87 1.45 2.78
CA MET A 197 -18.57 1.65 1.37
C MET A 197 -19.78 2.31 0.72
N TRP A 198 -19.51 3.28 -0.14
CA TRP A 198 -20.52 4.00 -0.90
C TRP A 198 -20.06 4.09 -2.34
N GLN A 199 -21.03 4.14 -3.25
CA GLN A 199 -20.79 4.42 -4.65
C GLN A 199 -21.49 5.72 -4.99
N GLN A 200 -20.84 6.56 -5.78
CA GLN A 200 -21.49 7.75 -6.32
C GLN A 200 -22.70 7.32 -7.17
N GLY A 201 -23.89 7.71 -6.74
CA GLY A 201 -25.13 7.48 -7.46
C GLY A 201 -25.64 8.76 -8.10
N LYS A 202 -26.65 8.63 -8.97
CA LYS A 202 -27.45 9.77 -9.40
C LYS A 202 -28.17 10.34 -8.17
N CYS A 203 -28.15 11.66 -7.99
CA CYS A 203 -29.03 12.29 -7.01
C CYS A 203 -30.48 11.90 -7.33
N SER A 204 -31.22 11.42 -6.34
CA SER A 204 -32.66 11.21 -6.47
C SER A 204 -33.31 12.56 -6.80
N THR A 205 -33.96 12.65 -7.95
CA THR A 205 -34.79 13.81 -8.33
C THR A 205 -36.10 13.82 -7.57
#